data_AF-A0A395HWB5-F1
#
_entry.id   AF-A0A395HWB5-F1
#
_cell.length_a   1.000
_cell.length_b   1.000
_cell.length_c   1.000
_cell.angle_alpha   90.00
_cell.angle_beta   90.00
_cell.angle_gamma   90.00
#
_symmetry.space_group_name_H-M   'P 1'
#
loop_
_entity.id
_entity.type
_entity.pdbx_description
1 polymer ?
#
loop_
_entity_poly.entity_id
_entity_poly.type
_entity_poly.pdbx_seq_one_letter_code
_entity_poly.pdbx_strand_id
1 'polypeptide(L)'
;MGFLSRLLTLIGLVLLAHAGYSAHEQTLLTSSTRTHLITPSSPLSPSSSTTAKATANPLLPADIIIEALVSLVIVSAGLVLGTEQLKPISWSEWAGQIEREGKARHPYRRLEERYGFWDVRTKRKEFADWIRGDGMGKVGE
;
A
#
# COMPACT_ATOMS: atom_id res chain seq x y z
N MET A 1 -1.41 7.70 -9.25
CA MET A 1 -0.69 6.72 -8.43
C MET A 1 0.37 7.47 -7.65
N GLY A 2 0.15 7.66 -6.35
CA GLY A 2 1.00 8.52 -5.52
C GLY A 2 2.42 7.99 -5.43
N PHE A 3 3.34 8.52 -6.23
CA PHE A 3 4.77 8.27 -6.05
C PHE A 3 5.19 8.60 -4.60
N LEU A 4 4.63 9.69 -4.07
CA LEU A 4 4.86 10.14 -2.71
C LEU A 4 4.35 9.16 -1.65
N SER A 5 3.17 8.54 -1.83
CA SER A 5 2.66 7.55 -0.87
C SER A 5 3.50 6.28 -0.87
N ARG A 6 3.94 5.81 -2.04
CA ARG A 6 4.90 4.70 -2.14
C ARG A 6 6.22 5.01 -1.46
N LEU A 7 6.78 6.19 -1.69
CA LEU A 7 8.02 6.63 -1.05
C LEU A 7 7.86 6.71 0.47
N LEU A 8 6.75 7.28 0.96
CA LEU A 8 6.46 7.39 2.38
C LEU A 8 6.31 6.01 3.05
N THR A 9 5.61 5.08 2.40
CA THR A 9 5.51 3.69 2.88
C THR A 9 6.88 3.01 2.90
N LEU A 10 7.70 3.18 1.86
CA LEU A 10 9.05 2.58 1.82
C LEU A 10 9.94 3.12 2.95
N ILE A 11 9.99 4.44 3.13
CA ILE A 11 10.75 5.07 4.22
C ILE A 11 10.24 4.57 5.57
N GLY A 12 8.93 4.55 5.78
CA GLY A 12 8.34 4.05 7.03
C GLY A 12 8.68 2.58 7.30
N LEU A 13 8.70 1.72 6.28
CA LEU A 13 9.09 0.32 6.43
C LEU A 13 10.57 0.15 6.77
N VAL A 14 11.45 0.97 6.18
CA VAL A 14 12.88 0.98 6.51
C VAL A 14 13.09 1.39 7.96
N LEU A 15 12.43 2.47 8.43
CA LEU A 15 12.51 2.91 9.81
C LEU A 15 11.95 1.85 10.78
N LEU A 16 10.83 1.21 10.43
CA LEU A 16 10.25 0.16 11.25
C LEU A 16 11.16 -1.06 11.36
N ALA A 17 11.81 -1.45 10.26
CA ALA A 17 12.80 -2.52 10.27
C ALA A 17 14.03 -2.14 11.11
N HIS A 18 14.47 -0.89 11.06
CA HIS A 18 15.57 -0.38 11.88
C HIS A 18 15.22 -0.44 13.37
N ALA A 19 14.06 0.08 13.78
CA ALA A 19 13.59 0.02 15.17
C ALA A 19 13.46 -1.44 15.67
N GLY A 20 12.97 -2.35 14.81
CA GLY A 20 12.90 -3.77 15.10
C GLY A 20 14.26 -4.43 15.29
N TYR A 21 15.24 -4.05 14.47
CA TYR A 21 16.62 -4.51 14.60
C TYR A 21 17.27 -3.98 15.89
N SER A 22 17.08 -2.70 16.22
CA SER A 22 17.56 -2.09 17.47
C SER A 22 16.99 -2.78 18.71
N ALA A 23 15.69 -3.11 18.69
CA ALA A 23 15.05 -3.89 19.75
C ALA A 23 15.64 -5.30 19.88
N HIS A 24 15.94 -5.95 18.76
CA HIS A 24 16.56 -7.28 18.72
C HIS A 24 17.97 -7.25 19.34
N GLU A 25 18.84 -6.32 18.94
CA GLU A 25 20.19 -6.20 19.50
C GLU A 25 20.17 -5.96 21.01
N GLN A 26 19.28 -5.09 21.48
CA GLN A 26 19.15 -4.84 22.92
C GLN A 26 18.63 -6.03 23.70
N THR A 27 17.73 -6.81 23.12
CA THR A 27 17.24 -8.03 23.76
C THR A 27 18.38 -9.05 23.90
N LEU A 28 19.24 -9.19 22.90
CA LEU A 28 20.41 -10.08 22.95
C LEU A 28 21.43 -9.66 24.02
N LEU A 29 21.78 -8.37 24.08
CA LEU A 29 22.73 -7.83 25.04
C LEU A 29 22.19 -7.88 26.48
N THR A 30 20.92 -7.53 26.66
CA THR A 30 20.25 -7.54 27.98
C THR A 30 20.12 -8.97 28.49
N SER A 31 19.78 -9.93 27.61
CA SER A 31 19.69 -11.34 27.98
C SER A 31 21.05 -11.91 28.42
N SER A 32 22.13 -11.58 27.71
CA SER A 32 23.50 -12.02 28.03
C SER A 32 24.03 -11.42 29.33
N THR A 33 23.69 -10.16 29.60
CA THR A 33 24.08 -9.50 30.86
C THR A 33 23.30 -10.09 32.05
N ARG A 34 22.01 -10.38 31.85
CA ARG A 34 21.14 -10.95 32.89
C ARG A 34 21.57 -12.35 33.30
N THR A 35 22.05 -13.18 32.38
CA THR A 35 22.56 -14.54 32.72
C THR A 35 23.85 -14.49 33.54
N HIS A 36 24.75 -13.55 33.26
CA HIS A 36 25.97 -13.36 34.05
C HIS A 36 25.69 -12.90 35.50
N LEU A 37 24.64 -12.11 35.72
CA LEU A 37 24.21 -11.72 37.08
C LEU A 37 23.55 -12.85 37.88
N ILE A 38 23.09 -13.93 37.24
CA ILE A 38 22.38 -15.04 37.91
C ILE A 38 23.34 -16.19 38.29
N THR A 39 24.64 -16.08 37.98
CA THR A 39 25.68 -17.00 38.51
C THR A 39 26.39 -16.31 39.69
N PRO A 40 26.07 -16.64 40.96
CA PRO A 40 26.71 -16.04 42.12
C PRO A 40 28.06 -16.71 42.37
N SER A 41 29.10 -16.34 41.63
CA SER A 41 30.49 -16.70 41.94
C SER A 41 31.20 -15.54 42.63
N SER A 42 30.73 -15.13 43.81
CA SER A 42 31.54 -14.56 44.92
C SER A 42 30.64 -13.98 46.02
N PRO A 43 30.83 -14.34 47.30
CA PRO A 43 30.07 -13.77 48.40
C PRO A 43 30.82 -12.57 48.97
N LEU A 44 30.53 -11.33 48.53
CA LEU A 44 30.64 -10.15 49.40
C LEU A 44 30.01 -8.91 48.77
N SER A 45 29.16 -8.25 49.57
CA SER A 45 28.67 -6.87 49.48
C SER A 45 27.51 -6.54 48.52
N PRO A 46 26.27 -6.41 49.05
CA PRO A 46 25.23 -5.58 48.48
C PRO A 46 25.21 -4.23 49.20
N SER A 47 25.74 -3.18 48.59
CA SER A 47 25.61 -1.82 49.11
C SER A 47 25.37 -0.83 47.98
N SER A 48 24.11 -0.74 47.56
CA SER A 48 23.50 0.52 47.14
C SER A 48 21.98 0.34 47.01
N SER A 49 21.30 0.56 48.13
CA SER A 49 19.88 0.87 48.17
C SER A 49 19.66 2.21 47.46
N THR A 50 19.05 2.17 46.27
CA THR A 50 18.32 3.32 45.74
C THR A 50 16.93 2.82 45.41
N THR A 51 16.00 3.18 46.29
CA THR A 51 14.53 3.20 46.18
C THR A 51 14.00 2.59 44.88
N ALA A 52 13.50 1.35 44.98
CA ALA A 52 12.71 0.68 43.98
C ALA A 52 11.41 1.47 43.74
N LYS A 53 11.48 2.46 42.84
CA LYS A 53 10.30 2.99 42.17
C LYS A 53 9.84 1.87 41.24
N ALA A 54 8.84 1.11 41.67
CA ALA A 54 8.05 0.25 40.80
C ALA A 54 7.33 1.15 39.77
N THR A 55 8.05 1.56 38.73
CA THR A 55 7.54 2.30 37.58
C THR A 55 8.01 1.52 36.38
N ALA A 56 7.11 0.66 35.90
CA ALA A 56 7.18 -0.13 34.68
C ALA A 56 8.60 -0.32 34.14
N ASN A 57 9.29 -1.41 34.50
CA ASN A 57 10.53 -1.80 33.82
C ASN A 57 10.22 -1.87 32.33
N PRO A 58 10.63 -0.89 31.49
CA PRO A 58 10.33 -0.98 30.09
C PRO A 58 11.39 -1.93 29.57
N LEU A 59 10.95 -3.10 29.10
CA LEU A 59 11.84 -4.11 28.52
C LEU A 59 12.67 -3.53 27.35
N LEU A 60 12.28 -2.37 26.80
CA LEU A 60 12.95 -1.60 25.75
C LEU A 60 13.10 -0.10 26.15
N PRO A 61 14.22 0.58 25.87
CA PRO A 61 14.41 2.02 26.01
C PRO A 61 13.41 2.87 25.22
N ALA A 62 13.13 4.06 25.74
CA ALA A 62 12.13 4.97 25.19
C ALA A 62 12.40 5.38 23.74
N ASP A 63 13.66 5.54 23.35
CA ASP A 63 14.04 6.00 22.00
C ASP A 63 13.55 5.01 20.92
N ILE A 64 13.66 3.70 21.16
CA ILE A 64 13.18 2.65 20.25
C ILE A 64 11.65 2.60 20.20
N ILE A 65 11.00 2.82 21.34
CA ILE A 65 9.52 2.88 21.40
C ILE A 65 9.03 4.05 20.55
N ILE A 66 9.64 5.22 20.70
CA ILE A 66 9.28 6.43 19.93
C ILE A 66 9.55 6.18 18.44
N GLU A 67 10.70 5.63 18.08
CA GLU A 67 11.04 5.33 16.69
C GLU A 67 10.04 4.35 16.06
N ALA A 68 9.67 3.28 16.77
CA ALA A 68 8.68 2.31 16.29
C ALA A 68 7.28 2.93 16.12
N LEU A 69 6.84 3.77 17.06
CA LEU A 69 5.55 4.47 16.98
C LEU A 69 5.52 5.46 15.82
N VAL A 70 6.57 6.25 15.65
CA VAL A 70 6.70 7.19 14.53
C VAL A 70 6.72 6.44 13.20
N SER A 71 7.47 5.34 13.12
CA SER A 71 7.51 4.48 11.92
C SER A 71 6.14 3.91 11.59
N LEU A 72 5.40 3.43 12.59
CA LEU A 72 4.02 2.91 12.42
C LEU A 72 3.07 3.98 11.89
N VAL A 73 3.15 5.21 12.41
CA VAL A 73 2.35 6.34 11.93
C VAL A 73 2.70 6.68 10.48
N ILE A 74 3.98 6.70 10.12
CA ILE A 74 4.43 6.97 8.75
C ILE A 74 3.96 5.88 7.78
N VAL A 75 4.11 4.61 8.14
CA VAL A 75 3.66 3.47 7.32
C VAL A 75 2.15 3.51 7.10
N SER A 76 1.38 3.70 8.17
CA SER A 76 -0.09 3.76 8.09
C SER A 76 -0.55 4.95 7.23
N ALA A 77 0.06 6.13 7.39
CA ALA A 77 -0.22 7.28 6.54
C ALA A 77 0.11 7.02 5.06
N GLY A 78 1.27 6.42 4.78
CA GLY A 78 1.67 6.04 3.41
C GLY A 78 0.70 5.05 2.77
N LEU A 79 0.24 4.03 3.51
CA LEU A 79 -0.76 3.08 3.03
C LEU A 79 -2.10 3.75 2.74
N VAL A 80 -2.62 4.56 3.67
CA VAL A 80 -3.90 5.26 3.51
C VAL A 80 -3.87 6.20 2.30
N LEU A 81 -2.83 7.02 2.16
CA LEU A 81 -2.65 7.90 1.00
C LEU A 81 -2.35 7.14 -0.31
N GLY A 82 -1.95 5.87 -0.21
CA GLY A 82 -1.69 4.98 -1.34
C GLY A 82 -2.93 4.35 -1.95
N THR A 83 -4.06 4.40 -1.24
CA THR A 83 -5.32 3.82 -1.73
C THR A 83 -5.89 4.59 -2.92
N GLU A 84 -6.59 3.90 -3.81
CA GLU A 84 -7.37 4.57 -4.86
C GLU A 84 -8.53 5.33 -4.21
N GLN A 85 -8.91 6.47 -4.80
CA GLN A 85 -10.07 7.22 -4.34
C GLN A 85 -11.31 6.32 -4.40
N LEU A 86 -12.16 6.45 -3.38
CA LEU A 86 -13.42 5.73 -3.30
C LEU A 86 -14.23 6.00 -4.57
N LYS A 87 -14.66 4.93 -5.24
CA LYS A 87 -15.55 5.06 -6.40
C LYS A 87 -16.91 5.56 -5.92
N PRO A 88 -17.57 6.46 -6.66
CA PRO A 88 -18.88 6.95 -6.28
C PRO A 88 -19.88 5.80 -6.18
N ILE A 89 -20.68 5.81 -5.12
CA ILE A 89 -21.72 4.80 -4.88
C ILE A 89 -23.00 5.09 -5.69
N SER A 90 -23.20 6.36 -6.07
CA SER A 90 -24.34 6.79 -6.88
C SER A 90 -24.14 6.34 -8.33
N TRP A 91 -25.09 5.56 -8.82
CA TRP A 91 -25.06 5.05 -10.19
C TRP A 91 -25.08 6.16 -11.24
N SER A 92 -25.78 7.28 -10.98
CA SER A 92 -25.85 8.41 -11.93
C SER A 92 -24.54 9.18 -12.02
N GLU A 93 -23.88 9.40 -10.88
CA GLU A 93 -22.57 10.06 -10.84
C GLU A 93 -21.49 9.18 -11.46
N TRP A 94 -21.50 7.88 -11.14
CA TRP A 94 -20.60 6.91 -11.74
C TRP A 94 -20.81 6.78 -13.26
N ALA A 95 -22.06 6.69 -13.72
CA ALA A 95 -22.39 6.64 -15.14
C ALA A 95 -21.98 7.93 -15.87
N GLY A 96 -22.20 9.10 -15.28
CA GLY A 96 -21.76 10.37 -15.84
C GLY A 96 -20.23 10.50 -15.90
N GLN A 97 -19.51 9.93 -14.93
CA GLN A 97 -18.04 9.92 -14.92
C GLN A 97 -17.48 8.95 -15.97
N ILE A 98 -18.13 7.80 -16.16
CA ILE A 98 -17.85 6.84 -17.24
C ILE A 98 -18.09 7.45 -18.63
N GLU A 99 -19.15 8.23 -18.82
CA GLU A 99 -19.42 8.92 -20.09
C GLU A 99 -18.34 9.97 -20.41
N ARG A 100 -17.83 10.67 -19.39
CA ARG A 100 -16.77 11.68 -19.52
C ARG A 100 -15.36 11.11 -19.70
N GLU A 101 -15.01 10.00 -19.05
CA GLU A 101 -13.69 9.36 -19.16
C GLU A 101 -13.48 8.60 -20.48
N GLY A 102 -14.56 8.35 -21.22
CA GLY A 102 -14.52 7.80 -22.57
C GLY A 102 -14.38 6.28 -22.62
N LYS A 103 -15.01 5.70 -23.65
CA LYS A 103 -15.30 4.27 -23.93
C LYS A 103 -14.19 3.23 -23.68
N ALA A 104 -12.94 3.62 -23.43
CA ALA A 104 -11.81 2.71 -23.30
C ALA A 104 -11.84 1.86 -22.02
N ARG A 105 -12.42 2.37 -20.93
CA ARG A 105 -12.42 1.71 -19.62
C ARG A 105 -13.83 1.42 -19.09
N HIS A 106 -14.75 1.10 -19.98
CA HIS A 106 -16.14 0.81 -19.61
C HIS A 106 -16.33 -0.67 -19.22
N PRO A 107 -16.70 -1.01 -17.96
CA PRO A 107 -16.91 -2.41 -17.54
C PRO A 107 -18.04 -3.10 -18.30
N TYR A 108 -19.05 -2.34 -18.73
CA TYR A 108 -20.21 -2.85 -19.45
C TYR A 108 -20.12 -2.64 -20.97
N ARG A 109 -18.92 -2.36 -21.51
CA ARG A 109 -18.74 -2.16 -22.95
C ARG A 109 -19.34 -3.29 -23.77
N ARG A 110 -19.18 -4.54 -23.31
CA ARG A 110 -19.77 -5.72 -23.95
C ARG A 110 -21.30 -5.74 -23.96
N LEU A 111 -21.94 -5.19 -22.92
CA LEU A 111 -23.40 -5.11 -22.83
C LEU A 111 -23.95 -3.96 -23.68
N GLU A 112 -23.22 -2.84 -23.80
CA GLU A 112 -23.60 -1.73 -24.68
C GLU A 112 -23.37 -2.06 -26.15
N GLU A 113 -22.25 -2.69 -26.49
CA GLU A 113 -21.91 -3.14 -27.84
C GLU A 113 -22.84 -4.26 -28.32
N ARG A 114 -23.61 -4.88 -27.40
CA ARG A 114 -24.65 -5.89 -27.66
C ARG A 114 -24.26 -6.85 -28.78
N TYR A 115 -23.06 -7.42 -28.70
CA TYR A 115 -22.51 -8.26 -29.77
C TYR A 115 -23.43 -9.43 -30.17
N GLY A 116 -24.27 -9.91 -29.25
CA GLY A 116 -25.27 -10.95 -29.52
C GLY A 116 -26.48 -10.50 -30.36
N PHE A 117 -26.75 -9.20 -30.45
CA PHE A 117 -27.83 -8.60 -31.26
C PHE A 117 -27.29 -7.91 -32.52
N TRP A 118 -26.05 -8.20 -32.89
CA TRP A 118 -25.43 -7.63 -34.07
C TRP A 118 -26.12 -8.13 -35.34
N ASP A 119 -26.72 -7.22 -36.11
CA ASP A 119 -27.31 -7.58 -37.39
C ASP A 119 -26.22 -7.86 -38.43
N VAL A 120 -25.94 -9.15 -38.58
CA VAL A 120 -24.97 -9.69 -39.52
C VAL A 120 -25.33 -9.31 -40.97
N ARG A 121 -26.63 -9.18 -41.32
CA ARG A 121 -27.05 -8.89 -42.70
C ARG A 121 -26.76 -7.44 -43.06
N THR A 122 -27.13 -6.52 -42.18
CA THR A 122 -26.85 -5.09 -42.34
C THR A 122 -25.34 -4.84 -42.44
N LYS A 123 -24.54 -5.53 -41.62
CA LYS A 123 -23.08 -5.35 -41.62
C LYS A 123 -22.37 -5.96 -42.82
N ARG A 124 -22.89 -7.07 -43.34
CA ARG A 124 -22.44 -7.62 -44.63
C ARG A 124 -22.77 -6.67 -45.78
N LYS A 125 -23.93 -6.00 -45.73
CA LYS A 125 -24.30 -5.00 -46.74
C LYS A 125 -23.42 -3.75 -46.64
N GLU A 126 -23.22 -3.20 -45.44
CA GLU A 126 -22.28 -2.08 -45.22
C GLU A 126 -20.87 -2.41 -45.71
N PHE A 127 -20.38 -3.63 -45.44
CA PHE A 127 -19.08 -4.09 -45.95
C PHE A 127 -19.07 -4.22 -47.48
N ALA A 128 -20.13 -4.77 -48.07
CA ALA A 128 -20.24 -4.88 -49.52
C ALA A 128 -20.34 -3.50 -50.21
N ASP A 129 -21.08 -2.56 -49.62
CA ASP A 129 -21.19 -1.18 -50.07
C ASP A 129 -19.86 -0.44 -49.87
N TRP A 130 -19.11 -0.71 -48.79
CA TRP A 130 -17.75 -0.20 -48.59
C TRP A 130 -16.76 -0.73 -49.63
N ILE A 131 -16.76 -2.04 -49.91
CA ILE A 131 -15.93 -2.61 -50.99
C ILE A 131 -16.29 -1.99 -52.35
N ARG A 132 -17.57 -1.68 -52.57
CA ARG A 132 -18.03 -1.02 -53.79
C ARG A 132 -17.69 0.48 -53.84
N GLY A 133 -17.55 1.12 -52.67
CA GLY A 133 -17.37 2.57 -52.53
C GLY A 133 -15.93 3.05 -52.28
N ASP A 134 -15.05 2.23 -51.73
CA ASP A 134 -13.65 2.56 -51.43
C ASP A 134 -12.77 1.31 -51.58
N GLY A 135 -12.49 0.86 -52.80
CA GLY A 135 -11.28 1.36 -53.47
C GLY A 135 -11.40 2.64 -54.30
N MET A 136 -12.57 3.27 -54.38
CA MET A 136 -12.79 4.50 -55.15
C MET A 136 -12.56 5.77 -54.32
N GLY A 137 -11.30 6.11 -54.04
CA GLY A 137 -10.93 7.54 -54.14
C GLY A 137 -9.71 8.11 -53.42
N LYS A 138 -9.07 7.48 -52.41
CA LYS A 138 -7.89 8.11 -51.76
C LYS A 138 -6.86 7.13 -51.17
N VAL A 139 -6.09 6.46 -52.02
CA VAL A 139 -4.71 5.98 -51.69
C VAL A 139 -3.76 6.21 -52.88
N GLY A 140 -4.02 7.23 -53.70
CA GLY A 140 -3.20 7.54 -54.86
C GLY A 140 -3.41 8.95 -55.37
N GLU A 141 -2.91 9.93 -54.61
CA GLU A 141 -2.23 11.15 -55.08
C GLU A 141 -1.56 11.83 -53.88
#